data_AF-A0A0D8XQW7-F1
#
_entry.id   AF-A0A0D8XQW7-F1
#
_cell.length_a   1.000
_cell.length_b   1.000
_cell.length_c   1.000
_cell.angle_alpha   90.00
_cell.angle_beta   90.00
_cell.angle_gamma   90.00
#
_symmetry.space_group_name_H-M   'P 1'
#
loop_
_entity.id
_entity.type
_entity.pdbx_description
1 polymer ?
#
loop_
_entity_poly.entity_id
_entity_poly.type
_entity_poly.pdbx_seq_one_letter_code
_entity_poly.pdbx_strand_id
1 'polypeptide(L)'
;MLFLEAVEASGVCDVKSVLQPFAIPFDDSDFLKISEMVSSSESNLYCAGSHVFSDHLLSEVVERLGDHIDTWVNKLITKFEQDRKGSHHQHKKIEADSEWSDSKRGGKKKGGRGSGGKINKSHEVMHEESPAPTIGVPSETLEEWVTKIGAVPEEILVDVVERIESRVDEKIRARLSEIAATHRNTAAQSQKRNLAQLQQQAQSLYTSICMFEDSSSSFPGMFFCLYFLNYALRTELNQYVLRNVGTELANAILSCASETENVHLMKEKQRDATIAALSVELRSGVSSLYNSLRESTLDNFHSAVFDLSSPKTLSLVLKHPDSKARTEMLEKYVAELREQVQVQSEPAAALLSCVLFLLARNGKPVAASGRFVAQLVRQLSDIVDQSLFENLVSCQRLVVHCLKNKDDEVSRDMLMSDIEKLKQAVIS
;
A
#
# COMPACT_ATOMS: atom_id res chain seq x y z
N MET A 1 -25.69 -60.38 -3.85
CA MET A 1 -24.67 -60.64 -2.81
C MET A 1 -23.27 -60.66 -3.43
N LEU A 2 -22.93 -61.66 -4.25
CA LEU A 2 -21.59 -61.76 -4.86
C LEU A 2 -21.12 -60.50 -5.63
N PHE A 3 -21.99 -59.88 -6.43
CA PHE A 3 -21.64 -58.65 -7.15
C PHE A 3 -21.50 -57.43 -6.23
N LEU A 4 -22.32 -57.34 -5.19
CA LEU A 4 -22.27 -56.24 -4.23
C LEU A 4 -20.97 -56.31 -3.42
N GLU A 5 -20.58 -57.49 -2.96
CA GLU A 5 -19.29 -57.72 -2.27
C GLU A 5 -18.08 -57.37 -3.16
N ALA A 6 -18.15 -57.67 -4.47
CA ALA A 6 -17.11 -57.33 -5.42
C ALA A 6 -17.00 -55.81 -5.66
N VAL A 7 -18.14 -55.12 -5.78
CA VAL A 7 -18.17 -53.64 -5.90
C VAL A 7 -17.72 -52.98 -4.60
N GLU A 8 -18.11 -53.49 -3.43
CA GLU A 8 -17.65 -52.97 -2.13
C GLU A 8 -16.13 -53.12 -1.96
N ALA A 9 -15.54 -54.20 -2.47
CA ALA A 9 -14.10 -54.45 -2.31
C ALA A 9 -13.22 -53.60 -3.23
N SER A 10 -13.69 -53.23 -4.42
CA SER A 10 -12.85 -52.63 -5.47
C SER A 10 -13.44 -51.40 -6.15
N GLY A 11 -14.65 -50.98 -5.76
CA GLY A 11 -15.36 -49.84 -6.33
C GLY A 11 -16.02 -50.09 -7.69
N VAL A 12 -15.59 -51.14 -8.42
CA VAL A 12 -16.07 -51.56 -9.74
C VAL A 12 -16.10 -53.08 -9.86
N CYS A 13 -17.09 -53.64 -10.56
CA CYS A 13 -17.23 -55.06 -10.80
C CYS A 13 -17.59 -55.32 -12.27
N ASP A 14 -16.81 -56.16 -12.95
CA ASP A 14 -17.22 -56.73 -14.23
C ASP A 14 -18.07 -57.99 -14.01
N VAL A 15 -19.35 -57.91 -14.39
CA VAL A 15 -20.32 -58.99 -14.23
C VAL A 15 -19.90 -60.23 -15.04
N LYS A 16 -19.24 -60.06 -16.18
CA LYS A 16 -18.73 -61.18 -17.00
C LYS A 16 -17.66 -61.97 -16.26
N SER A 17 -16.66 -61.28 -15.72
CA SER A 17 -15.58 -61.88 -14.95
C SER A 17 -16.07 -62.61 -13.69
N VAL A 18 -17.06 -62.06 -12.99
CA VAL A 18 -17.62 -62.71 -11.77
C VAL A 18 -18.44 -63.96 -12.09
N LEU A 19 -19.11 -64.00 -13.25
CA LEU A 19 -19.94 -65.14 -13.67
C LEU A 19 -19.17 -66.24 -14.41
N GLN A 20 -17.99 -65.94 -14.95
CA GLN A 20 -17.15 -66.88 -15.69
C GLN A 20 -16.90 -68.22 -14.96
N PRO A 21 -16.67 -68.28 -13.63
CA PRO A 21 -16.42 -69.53 -12.91
C PRO A 21 -17.61 -70.50 -12.87
N PHE A 22 -18.84 -70.01 -13.12
CA PHE A 22 -20.05 -70.83 -13.04
C PHE A 22 -20.31 -71.66 -14.31
N ALA A 23 -19.56 -71.42 -15.40
CA ALA A 23 -19.68 -72.11 -16.68
C ALA A 23 -21.11 -72.17 -17.26
N ILE A 24 -21.93 -71.16 -16.94
CA ILE A 24 -23.29 -70.99 -17.48
C ILE A 24 -23.19 -70.22 -18.80
N PRO A 25 -23.86 -70.67 -19.89
CA PRO A 25 -23.84 -69.98 -21.17
C PRO A 25 -24.75 -68.74 -21.13
N PHE A 26 -24.22 -67.63 -20.65
CA PHE A 26 -24.86 -66.32 -20.74
C PHE A 26 -24.51 -65.64 -22.06
N ASP A 27 -25.47 -64.94 -22.66
CA ASP A 27 -25.22 -64.05 -23.79
C ASP A 27 -24.94 -62.59 -23.34
N ASP A 28 -24.54 -61.74 -24.28
CA ASP A 28 -24.27 -60.32 -23.99
C ASP A 28 -25.51 -59.56 -23.46
N SER A 29 -26.73 -59.98 -23.84
CA SER A 29 -27.96 -59.37 -23.34
C SER A 29 -28.20 -59.74 -21.88
N ASP A 30 -27.83 -60.95 -21.46
CA ASP A 30 -27.95 -61.40 -20.07
C ASP A 30 -27.02 -60.59 -19.15
N PHE A 31 -25.78 -60.34 -19.56
CA PHE A 31 -24.84 -59.54 -18.77
C PHE A 31 -25.31 -58.09 -18.57
N LEU A 32 -25.91 -57.48 -19.61
CA LEU A 32 -26.49 -56.14 -19.52
C LEU A 32 -27.66 -56.10 -18.53
N LYS A 33 -28.59 -57.06 -18.63
CA LYS A 33 -29.75 -57.15 -17.72
C LYS A 33 -29.32 -57.37 -16.27
N ILE A 34 -28.33 -58.23 -16.04
CA ILE A 34 -27.80 -58.47 -14.69
C ILE A 34 -27.15 -57.20 -14.14
N SER A 35 -26.37 -56.48 -14.94
CA SER A 35 -25.74 -55.21 -14.53
C SER A 35 -26.79 -54.15 -14.18
N GLU A 36 -27.84 -54.01 -14.99
CA GLU A 36 -28.96 -53.09 -14.74
C GLU A 36 -29.77 -53.49 -13.50
N MET A 37 -30.01 -54.78 -13.28
CA MET A 37 -30.67 -55.27 -12.08
C MET A 37 -29.85 -54.99 -10.81
N VAL A 38 -28.52 -55.16 -10.88
CA VAL A 38 -27.63 -54.90 -9.75
C VAL A 38 -27.56 -53.40 -9.47
N SER A 39 -27.41 -52.54 -10.49
CA SER A 39 -27.41 -51.09 -10.29
C SER A 39 -28.75 -50.54 -9.79
N SER A 40 -29.87 -51.18 -10.15
CA SER A 40 -31.20 -50.79 -9.66
C SER A 40 -31.47 -51.24 -8.21
N SER A 41 -30.62 -52.12 -7.66
CA SER A 41 -30.80 -52.64 -6.31
C SER A 41 -30.37 -51.67 -5.21
N GLU A 42 -29.41 -50.78 -5.51
CA GLU A 42 -28.92 -49.76 -4.58
C GLU A 42 -28.72 -48.40 -5.27
N SER A 43 -29.09 -47.30 -4.61
CA SER A 43 -29.08 -45.96 -5.22
C SER A 43 -27.68 -45.37 -5.48
N ASN A 44 -26.63 -45.99 -4.94
CA ASN A 44 -25.23 -45.59 -5.05
C ASN A 44 -24.46 -46.42 -6.10
N LEU A 45 -25.15 -47.25 -6.88
CA LEU A 45 -24.56 -48.06 -7.93
C LEU A 45 -24.97 -47.59 -9.32
N TYR A 46 -24.04 -47.71 -10.26
CA TYR A 46 -24.19 -47.31 -11.64
C TYR A 46 -23.74 -48.45 -12.54
N CYS A 47 -24.33 -48.55 -13.74
CA CYS A 47 -23.95 -49.54 -14.73
C CYS A 47 -23.44 -48.88 -16.02
N ALA A 48 -22.41 -49.47 -16.61
CA ALA A 48 -21.89 -49.13 -17.93
C ALA A 48 -21.53 -50.43 -18.66
N GLY A 49 -22.37 -50.85 -19.61
CA GLY A 49 -22.23 -52.16 -20.25
C GLY A 49 -22.34 -53.32 -19.24
N SER A 50 -21.32 -54.20 -19.20
CA SER A 50 -21.25 -55.31 -18.25
C SER A 50 -20.62 -54.94 -16.90
N HIS A 51 -20.30 -53.66 -16.68
CA HIS A 51 -19.66 -53.19 -15.46
C HIS A 51 -20.68 -52.52 -14.55
N VAL A 52 -20.53 -52.76 -13.25
CA VAL A 52 -21.24 -52.04 -12.18
C VAL A 52 -20.20 -51.33 -11.32
N PHE A 53 -20.39 -50.05 -11.03
CA PHE A 53 -19.48 -49.26 -10.21
C PHE A 53 -20.24 -48.41 -9.19
N SER A 54 -19.55 -48.02 -8.12
CA SER A 54 -20.15 -47.31 -6.99
C SER A 54 -19.85 -45.81 -7.00
N ASP A 55 -20.68 -45.05 -6.29
CA ASP A 55 -20.41 -43.64 -5.98
C ASP A 55 -19.11 -43.42 -5.19
N HIS A 56 -18.66 -44.45 -4.45
CA HIS A 56 -17.37 -44.44 -3.77
C HIS A 56 -16.22 -44.30 -4.78
N LEU A 57 -16.25 -45.06 -5.89
CA LEU A 57 -15.26 -44.95 -6.96
C LEU A 57 -15.23 -43.53 -7.54
N LEU A 58 -16.40 -42.93 -7.79
CA LEU A 58 -16.50 -41.56 -8.31
C LEU A 58 -15.87 -40.54 -7.35
N SER A 59 -16.13 -40.68 -6.05
CA SER A 59 -15.55 -39.81 -5.02
C SER A 59 -14.04 -39.97 -4.91
N GLU A 60 -13.53 -41.21 -4.94
CA GLU A 60 -12.11 -41.53 -4.90
C GLU A 60 -11.35 -40.97 -6.12
N VAL A 61 -11.95 -41.04 -7.32
CA VAL A 61 -11.40 -40.43 -8.54
C VAL A 61 -11.32 -38.90 -8.40
N VAL A 62 -12.39 -38.24 -7.92
CA VAL A 62 -12.40 -36.78 -7.69
C VAL A 62 -11.40 -36.33 -6.62
N GLU A 63 -11.15 -37.17 -5.61
CA GLU A 63 -10.11 -36.93 -4.61
C GLU A 63 -8.70 -37.02 -5.22
N ARG A 64 -8.42 -38.07 -6.00
CA ARG A 64 -7.13 -38.24 -6.70
C ARG A 64 -6.86 -37.16 -7.74
N LEU A 65 -7.91 -36.57 -8.33
CA LEU A 65 -7.79 -35.42 -9.22
C LEU A 65 -7.42 -34.10 -8.50
N GLY A 66 -7.31 -34.10 -7.17
CA GLY A 66 -7.03 -32.90 -6.37
C GLY A 66 -5.85 -32.06 -6.86
N ASP A 67 -4.69 -32.67 -7.10
CA ASP A 67 -3.49 -31.96 -7.56
C ASP A 67 -3.64 -31.39 -8.98
N HIS A 68 -4.37 -32.09 -9.85
CA HIS A 68 -4.70 -31.63 -11.20
C HIS A 68 -5.64 -30.43 -11.17
N ILE A 69 -6.65 -30.47 -10.29
CA ILE A 69 -7.59 -29.38 -10.03
C ILE A 69 -6.85 -28.15 -9.52
N ASP A 70 -5.99 -28.31 -8.52
CA ASP A 70 -5.22 -27.19 -7.95
C ASP A 70 -4.25 -26.58 -8.98
N THR A 71 -3.60 -27.41 -9.81
CA THR A 71 -2.76 -26.94 -10.92
C THR A 71 -3.56 -26.17 -11.97
N TRP A 72 -4.75 -26.65 -12.31
CA TRP A 72 -5.65 -25.99 -13.26
C TRP A 72 -6.15 -24.64 -12.74
N VAL A 73 -6.59 -24.59 -11.49
CA VAL A 73 -7.03 -23.36 -10.80
C VAL A 73 -5.91 -22.31 -10.82
N ASN A 74 -4.67 -22.69 -10.52
CA ASN A 74 -3.53 -21.78 -10.58
C ASN A 74 -3.28 -21.25 -11.99
N LYS A 75 -3.38 -22.10 -13.03
CA LYS A 75 -3.27 -21.65 -14.43
C LYS A 75 -4.38 -20.65 -14.78
N LEU A 76 -5.62 -20.91 -14.40
CA LEU A 76 -6.74 -19.98 -14.62
C LEU A 76 -6.47 -18.61 -13.96
N ILE A 77 -6.00 -18.60 -12.71
CA ILE A 77 -5.66 -17.36 -12.00
C ILE A 77 -4.57 -16.59 -12.74
N THR A 78 -3.48 -17.25 -13.14
CA THR A 78 -2.40 -16.57 -13.87
C THR A 78 -2.86 -15.99 -15.20
N LYS A 79 -3.77 -16.67 -15.91
CA LYS A 79 -4.38 -16.16 -17.14
C LYS A 79 -5.24 -14.92 -16.88
N PHE A 80 -6.11 -14.97 -15.87
CA PHE A 80 -6.91 -13.80 -15.45
C PHE A 80 -6.04 -12.60 -15.08
N GLU A 81 -4.90 -12.82 -14.40
CA GLU A 81 -3.96 -11.76 -14.07
C GLU A 81 -3.25 -11.16 -15.29
N GLN A 82 -2.89 -11.99 -16.27
CA GLN A 82 -2.28 -11.55 -17.53
C GLN A 82 -3.27 -10.73 -18.37
N ASP A 83 -4.52 -11.18 -18.48
CA ASP A 83 -5.58 -10.47 -19.21
C ASP A 83 -5.86 -9.09 -18.59
N ARG A 84 -5.84 -9.02 -17.24
CA ARG A 84 -5.99 -7.74 -16.52
C ARG A 84 -4.82 -6.77 -16.77
N LYS A 85 -3.60 -7.28 -16.91
CA LYS A 85 -2.41 -6.48 -17.24
C LYS A 85 -2.40 -6.05 -18.72
N GLY A 86 -2.90 -6.88 -19.63
CA GLY A 86 -3.04 -6.58 -21.06
C GLY A 86 -4.10 -5.51 -21.36
N SER A 87 -5.25 -5.56 -20.67
CA SER A 87 -6.33 -4.57 -20.82
C SER A 87 -5.90 -3.15 -20.42
N HIS A 88 -5.06 -3.02 -19.39
CA HIS A 88 -4.52 -1.72 -18.97
C HIS A 88 -3.55 -1.08 -19.99
N HIS A 89 -2.95 -1.86 -20.90
CA HIS A 89 -2.10 -1.35 -21.97
C HIS A 89 -2.89 -0.85 -23.20
N GLN A 90 -4.10 -1.35 -23.44
CA GLN A 90 -4.94 -0.89 -24.55
C GLN A 90 -5.61 0.47 -24.27
N HIS A 91 -5.99 0.77 -23.03
CA HIS A 91 -6.52 2.09 -22.70
C HIS A 91 -5.47 3.21 -22.80
N LYS A 92 -4.18 2.90 -22.64
CA LYS A 92 -3.09 3.89 -22.75
C LYS A 92 -2.70 4.24 -24.18
N LYS A 93 -3.19 3.49 -25.18
CA LYS A 93 -2.85 3.68 -26.60
C LYS A 93 -3.92 4.42 -27.40
N ILE A 94 -5.13 4.63 -26.86
CA ILE A 94 -6.23 5.32 -27.55
C ILE A 94 -6.21 6.85 -27.30
N GLU A 95 -5.58 7.35 -26.24
CA GLU A 95 -5.49 8.80 -25.98
C GLU A 95 -4.29 9.51 -26.66
N ALA A 96 -3.40 8.79 -27.34
CA ALA A 96 -2.18 9.37 -27.91
C ALA A 96 -2.30 9.86 -29.37
N ASP A 97 -3.39 9.56 -30.09
CA ASP A 97 -3.51 9.80 -31.54
C ASP A 97 -4.60 10.82 -31.94
N SER A 98 -5.02 11.71 -31.03
CA SER A 98 -6.00 12.77 -31.36
C SER A 98 -5.56 14.16 -30.93
N GLU A 99 -4.35 14.57 -31.31
CA GLU A 99 -3.99 15.98 -31.23
C GLU A 99 -2.94 16.30 -32.29
N TRP A 100 -3.38 16.65 -33.51
CA TRP A 100 -2.68 17.50 -34.49
C TRP A 100 -3.65 17.86 -35.63
N SER A 101 -4.38 18.98 -35.46
CA SER A 101 -4.77 19.82 -36.58
C SER A 101 -4.78 21.28 -36.14
N ASP A 102 -3.74 21.97 -36.57
CA ASP A 102 -3.48 23.39 -36.40
C ASP A 102 -4.35 24.20 -37.40
N SER A 103 -5.01 25.28 -36.95
CA SER A 103 -5.35 26.43 -37.82
C SER A 103 -5.81 27.67 -37.02
N LYS A 104 -5.07 28.74 -37.29
CA LYS A 104 -5.22 30.14 -36.82
C LYS A 104 -6.54 30.84 -37.21
N ARG A 105 -6.76 31.95 -36.48
CA ARG A 105 -7.45 33.23 -36.81
C ARG A 105 -8.97 33.35 -36.51
N GLY A 106 -9.25 34.15 -35.46
CA GLY A 106 -9.90 35.48 -35.62
C GLY A 106 -11.43 35.58 -35.45
N GLY A 107 -11.87 36.54 -34.62
CA GLY A 107 -13.03 37.38 -34.93
C GLY A 107 -14.35 37.14 -34.17
N LYS A 108 -14.76 38.16 -33.39
CA LYS A 108 -16.10 38.41 -32.82
C LYS A 108 -17.27 38.15 -33.79
N LYS A 109 -18.36 37.49 -33.33
CA LYS A 109 -19.73 38.08 -33.12
C LYS A 109 -20.81 37.03 -32.78
N LYS A 110 -21.50 37.28 -31.65
CA LYS A 110 -22.96 37.39 -31.46
C LYS A 110 -23.92 36.45 -32.22
N GLY A 111 -24.65 35.64 -31.43
CA GLY A 111 -26.09 35.39 -31.59
C GLY A 111 -26.50 33.99 -32.04
N GLY A 112 -27.57 33.47 -31.45
CA GLY A 112 -28.35 32.36 -32.03
C GLY A 112 -28.83 31.32 -31.03
N ARG A 113 -30.11 31.38 -30.70
CA ARG A 113 -30.88 30.46 -29.87
C ARG A 113 -31.71 29.57 -30.81
N GLY A 114 -31.72 28.25 -30.61
CA GLY A 114 -32.56 27.27 -31.32
C GLY A 114 -31.90 25.89 -31.24
N SER A 115 -32.38 24.88 -30.50
CA SER A 115 -33.67 24.18 -30.55
C SER A 115 -33.99 23.53 -31.89
N GLY A 116 -33.73 22.23 -31.97
CA GLY A 116 -34.54 21.30 -32.78
C GLY A 116 -33.81 20.50 -33.86
N GLY A 117 -33.52 19.23 -33.54
CA GLY A 117 -34.06 18.14 -34.36
C GLY A 117 -33.13 17.39 -35.33
N LYS A 118 -33.06 16.08 -35.07
CA LYS A 118 -33.10 14.94 -36.01
C LYS A 118 -31.80 14.34 -36.60
N ILE A 119 -31.62 13.07 -36.22
CA ILE A 119 -31.39 11.88 -37.08
C ILE A 119 -30.01 11.77 -37.74
N ASN A 120 -29.19 10.81 -37.27
CA ASN A 120 -28.87 9.65 -38.11
C ASN A 120 -28.13 8.51 -37.38
N LYS A 121 -28.59 7.30 -37.70
CA LYS A 121 -27.85 6.05 -37.97
C LYS A 121 -27.01 5.44 -36.86
N SER A 122 -27.69 4.51 -36.19
CA SER A 122 -27.22 3.14 -35.94
C SER A 122 -26.09 2.69 -36.88
N HIS A 123 -24.90 2.54 -36.32
CA HIS A 123 -23.91 1.61 -36.83
C HIS A 123 -23.97 0.37 -35.92
N GLU A 124 -24.49 -0.72 -36.47
CA GLU A 124 -24.27 -2.08 -36.01
C GLU A 124 -22.78 -2.28 -35.76
N VAL A 125 -22.41 -2.42 -34.49
CA VAL A 125 -21.17 -3.10 -34.10
C VAL A 125 -21.59 -4.53 -33.85
N MET A 126 -21.16 -5.42 -34.74
CA MET A 126 -21.25 -6.86 -34.55
C MET A 126 -20.68 -7.17 -33.16
N HIS A 127 -21.54 -7.71 -32.30
CA HIS A 127 -21.12 -8.43 -31.11
C HIS A 127 -20.31 -9.64 -31.59
N GLU A 128 -18.99 -9.50 -31.66
CA GLU A 128 -18.11 -10.65 -31.53
C GLU A 128 -18.13 -10.98 -30.02
N GLU A 129 -19.07 -11.85 -29.64
CA GLU A 129 -19.14 -12.47 -28.33
C GLU A 129 -17.78 -13.13 -28.05
N SER A 130 -16.94 -12.43 -27.28
CA SER A 130 -15.85 -13.08 -26.57
C SER A 130 -16.50 -14.06 -25.59
N PRO A 131 -16.32 -15.39 -25.74
CA PRO A 131 -16.99 -16.33 -24.87
C PRO A 131 -16.44 -16.11 -23.46
N ALA A 132 -17.36 -15.98 -22.51
CA ALA A 132 -17.03 -16.00 -21.10
C ALA A 132 -16.04 -17.16 -20.84
N PRO A 133 -14.99 -16.97 -20.03
CA PRO A 133 -14.02 -18.02 -19.80
C PRO A 133 -14.73 -19.19 -19.14
N THR A 134 -14.84 -20.30 -19.87
CA THR A 134 -15.42 -21.54 -19.38
C THR A 134 -14.64 -21.93 -18.13
N ILE A 135 -15.29 -21.85 -16.96
CA ILE A 135 -14.67 -22.11 -15.65
C ILE A 135 -14.38 -23.62 -15.47
N GLY A 136 -15.05 -24.48 -16.25
CA GLY A 136 -14.89 -25.93 -16.22
C GLY A 136 -13.71 -26.47 -17.02
N VAL A 137 -13.39 -27.74 -16.78
CA VAL A 137 -12.34 -28.47 -17.51
C VAL A 137 -12.96 -29.09 -18.76
N PRO A 138 -12.37 -28.92 -19.97
CA PRO A 138 -12.87 -29.61 -21.16
C PRO A 138 -12.90 -31.13 -20.95
N SER A 139 -13.97 -31.81 -21.40
CA SER A 139 -14.14 -33.27 -21.24
C SER A 139 -12.90 -34.06 -21.67
N GLU A 140 -12.28 -33.70 -22.80
CA GLU A 140 -11.05 -34.32 -23.31
C GLU A 140 -9.88 -34.24 -22.30
N THR A 141 -9.74 -33.12 -21.61
CA THR A 141 -8.70 -32.91 -20.60
C THR A 141 -9.01 -33.68 -19.31
N LEU A 142 -10.29 -33.81 -18.96
CA LEU A 142 -10.73 -34.58 -17.80
C LEU A 142 -10.54 -36.09 -18.04
N GLU A 143 -10.87 -36.59 -19.23
CA GLU A 143 -10.61 -37.98 -19.65
C GLU A 143 -9.12 -38.31 -19.55
N GLU A 144 -8.24 -37.43 -20.01
CA GLU A 144 -6.79 -37.60 -19.85
C GLU A 144 -6.36 -37.69 -18.39
N TRP A 145 -6.93 -36.88 -17.50
CA TRP A 145 -6.57 -36.91 -16.08
C TRP A 145 -7.03 -38.19 -15.42
N VAL A 146 -8.26 -38.65 -15.70
CA VAL A 146 -8.79 -39.92 -15.17
C VAL A 146 -7.97 -41.10 -15.69
N THR A 147 -7.61 -41.10 -16.98
CA THR A 147 -6.75 -42.13 -17.59
C THR A 147 -5.37 -42.18 -16.91
N LYS A 148 -4.76 -41.01 -16.63
CA LYS A 148 -3.44 -40.93 -15.97
C LYS A 148 -3.46 -41.43 -14.52
N ILE A 149 -4.60 -41.34 -13.83
CA ILE A 149 -4.76 -41.88 -12.48
C ILE A 149 -4.81 -43.42 -12.48
N GLY A 150 -5.23 -44.04 -13.58
CA GLY A 150 -5.23 -45.50 -13.76
C GLY A 150 -6.18 -46.27 -12.84
N ALA A 151 -7.15 -45.58 -12.21
CA ALA A 151 -8.08 -46.16 -11.25
C ALA A 151 -9.41 -46.63 -11.87
N VAL A 152 -9.60 -46.43 -13.17
CA VAL A 152 -10.87 -46.66 -13.87
C VAL A 152 -10.61 -47.53 -15.12
N PRO A 153 -11.33 -48.65 -15.31
CA PRO A 153 -11.27 -49.43 -16.54
C PRO A 153 -11.67 -48.61 -17.77
N GLU A 154 -11.03 -48.87 -18.91
CA GLU A 154 -11.25 -48.13 -20.17
C GLU A 154 -12.72 -48.25 -20.63
N GLU A 155 -13.35 -49.39 -20.35
CA GLU A 155 -14.73 -49.70 -20.72
C GLU A 155 -15.79 -48.85 -20.02
N ILE A 156 -15.44 -48.20 -18.88
CA ILE A 156 -16.36 -47.33 -18.13
C ILE A 156 -15.85 -45.88 -18.02
N LEU A 157 -14.74 -45.56 -18.68
CA LEU A 157 -14.07 -44.27 -18.55
C LEU A 157 -15.00 -43.11 -18.90
N VAL A 158 -15.72 -43.21 -20.03
CA VAL A 158 -16.66 -42.18 -20.52
C VAL A 158 -17.77 -41.94 -19.51
N ASP A 159 -18.39 -43.01 -19.01
CA ASP A 159 -19.47 -42.96 -18.03
C ASP A 159 -19.04 -42.38 -16.68
N VAL A 160 -17.81 -42.64 -16.27
CA VAL A 160 -17.22 -42.07 -15.04
C VAL A 160 -16.94 -40.58 -15.25
N VAL A 161 -16.35 -40.19 -16.38
CA VAL A 161 -16.04 -38.79 -16.69
C VAL A 161 -17.30 -37.92 -16.72
N GLU A 162 -18.35 -38.36 -17.42
CA GLU A 162 -19.64 -37.65 -17.49
C GLU A 162 -20.23 -37.41 -16.08
N ARG A 163 -20.06 -38.38 -15.17
CA ARG A 163 -20.60 -38.31 -13.82
C ARG A 163 -19.77 -37.47 -12.86
N ILE A 164 -18.45 -37.38 -13.05
CA ILE A 164 -17.57 -36.58 -12.18
C ILE A 164 -17.38 -35.14 -12.67
N GLU A 165 -17.70 -34.81 -13.92
CA GLU A 165 -17.50 -33.47 -14.50
C GLU A 165 -18.07 -32.37 -13.61
N SER A 166 -19.34 -32.51 -13.21
CA SER A 166 -20.01 -31.55 -12.32
C SER A 166 -19.32 -31.42 -10.94
N ARG A 167 -18.80 -32.52 -10.39
CA ARG A 167 -18.10 -32.55 -9.08
C ARG A 167 -16.73 -31.87 -9.17
N VAL A 168 -16.02 -32.09 -10.27
CA VAL A 168 -14.72 -31.45 -10.55
C VAL A 168 -14.91 -29.95 -10.75
N ASP A 169 -15.92 -29.54 -11.51
CA ASP A 169 -16.28 -28.13 -11.72
C ASP A 169 -16.67 -27.43 -10.42
N GLU A 170 -17.44 -28.09 -9.55
CA GLU A 170 -17.77 -27.56 -8.22
C GLU A 170 -16.51 -27.37 -7.36
N LYS A 171 -15.59 -28.33 -7.37
CA LYS A 171 -14.32 -28.25 -6.63
C LYS A 171 -13.41 -27.14 -7.16
N ILE A 172 -13.35 -26.94 -8.48
CA ILE A 172 -12.65 -25.80 -9.11
C ILE A 172 -13.26 -24.47 -8.68
N ARG A 173 -14.59 -24.34 -8.72
CA ARG A 173 -15.30 -23.12 -8.31
C ARG A 173 -15.09 -22.81 -6.82
N ALA A 174 -15.11 -23.83 -5.96
CA ALA A 174 -14.83 -23.70 -4.54
C ALA A 174 -13.39 -23.19 -4.29
N ARG A 175 -12.40 -23.79 -4.95
CA ARG A 175 -10.99 -23.38 -4.86
C ARG A 175 -10.75 -21.96 -5.37
N LEU A 176 -11.34 -21.58 -6.50
CA LEU A 176 -11.28 -20.20 -7.01
C LEU A 176 -11.87 -19.20 -6.01
N SER A 177 -13.00 -19.57 -5.37
CA SER A 177 -13.65 -18.73 -4.36
C SER A 177 -12.79 -18.56 -3.10
N GLU A 178 -12.15 -19.63 -2.65
CA GLU A 178 -11.22 -19.65 -1.50
C GLU A 178 -10.00 -18.75 -1.75
N ILE A 179 -9.38 -18.85 -2.93
CA ILE A 179 -8.22 -18.03 -3.29
C ILE A 179 -8.63 -16.56 -3.41
N ALA A 180 -9.78 -16.27 -4.04
CA ALA A 180 -10.30 -14.90 -4.13
C ALA A 180 -10.60 -14.29 -2.75
N ALA A 181 -11.15 -15.07 -1.81
CA ALA A 181 -11.37 -14.63 -0.43
C ALA A 181 -10.05 -14.36 0.30
N THR A 182 -9.05 -15.22 0.12
CA THR A 182 -7.72 -15.10 0.71
C THR A 182 -6.98 -13.85 0.19
N HIS A 183 -7.05 -13.59 -1.11
CA HIS A 183 -6.48 -12.40 -1.73
C HIS A 183 -7.14 -11.11 -1.19
N ARG A 184 -8.49 -11.08 -1.09
CA ARG A 184 -9.21 -9.92 -0.52
C ARG A 184 -8.86 -9.68 0.94
N ASN A 185 -8.76 -10.73 1.75
CA ASN A 185 -8.41 -10.61 3.16
C ASN A 185 -6.97 -10.10 3.34
N THR A 186 -6.03 -10.58 2.53
CA THR A 186 -4.63 -10.15 2.56
C THR A 186 -4.50 -8.67 2.15
N ALA A 187 -5.21 -8.25 1.10
CA ALA A 187 -5.26 -6.85 0.67
C ALA A 187 -5.89 -5.93 1.73
N ALA A 188 -6.99 -6.36 2.36
CA ALA A 188 -7.63 -5.58 3.42
C ALA A 188 -6.76 -5.47 4.68
N GLN A 189 -5.99 -6.52 5.02
CA GLN A 189 -5.07 -6.50 6.16
C GLN A 189 -3.83 -5.64 5.89
N SER A 190 -3.23 -5.72 4.69
CA SER A 190 -2.08 -4.90 4.33
C SER A 190 -2.45 -3.41 4.28
N GLN A 191 -3.62 -3.08 3.74
CA GLN A 191 -4.14 -1.71 3.71
C GLN A 191 -4.37 -1.16 5.14
N LYS A 192 -4.94 -1.96 6.06
CA LYS A 192 -5.11 -1.58 7.46
C LYS A 192 -3.77 -1.37 8.18
N ARG A 193 -2.78 -2.22 7.94
CA ARG A 193 -1.45 -2.10 8.54
C ARG A 193 -0.72 -0.86 8.04
N ASN A 194 -0.81 -0.56 6.74
CA ASN A 194 -0.21 0.64 6.14
C ASN A 194 -0.86 1.92 6.67
N LEU A 195 -2.19 1.96 6.79
CA LEU A 195 -2.90 3.11 7.34
C LEU A 195 -2.51 3.37 8.80
N ALA A 196 -2.38 2.32 9.62
CA ALA A 196 -1.97 2.45 11.02
C ALA A 196 -0.53 2.99 11.17
N GLN A 197 0.41 2.49 10.36
CA GLN A 197 1.79 2.98 10.36
C GLN A 197 1.85 4.45 9.93
N LEU A 198 1.11 4.80 8.89
CA LEU A 198 1.06 6.16 8.37
C LEU A 198 0.39 7.13 9.35
N GLN A 199 -0.66 6.69 10.04
CA GLN A 199 -1.30 7.46 11.10
C GLN A 199 -0.34 7.69 12.28
N GLN A 200 0.43 6.67 12.69
CA GLN A 200 1.44 6.82 13.73
C GLN A 200 2.54 7.81 13.32
N GLN A 201 3.03 7.72 12.08
CA GLN A 201 4.03 8.64 11.54
C GLN A 201 3.48 10.08 11.49
N ALA A 202 2.27 10.27 10.95
CA ALA A 202 1.63 11.57 10.86
C ALA A 202 1.37 12.18 12.24
N GLN A 203 0.94 11.37 13.22
CA GLN A 203 0.75 11.82 14.60
C GLN A 203 2.07 12.22 15.28
N SER A 204 3.16 11.48 15.03
CA SER A 204 4.49 11.82 15.56
C SER A 204 5.01 13.14 14.98
N LEU A 205 4.84 13.36 13.66
CA LEU A 205 5.21 14.60 12.99
C LEU A 205 4.38 15.78 13.51
N TYR A 206 3.06 15.59 13.65
CA TYR A 206 2.18 16.63 14.18
C TYR A 206 2.52 16.99 15.63
N THR A 207 2.82 15.98 16.46
CA THR A 207 3.26 16.21 17.85
C THR A 207 4.57 17.02 17.90
N SER A 208 5.50 16.74 16.99
CA SER A 208 6.74 17.50 16.87
C SER A 208 6.48 18.96 16.48
N ILE A 209 5.57 19.21 15.53
CA ILE A 209 5.19 20.56 15.11
C ILE A 209 4.62 21.37 16.29
N CYS A 210 3.65 20.82 17.02
CA CYS A 210 3.09 21.48 18.21
C CYS A 210 4.16 21.76 19.27
N MET A 211 5.05 20.80 19.52
CA MET A 211 6.15 20.95 20.47
C MET A 211 7.11 22.10 20.09
N PHE A 212 7.47 22.21 18.81
CA PHE A 212 8.34 23.29 18.32
C PHE A 212 7.65 24.65 18.37
N GLU A 213 6.34 24.71 18.11
CA GLU A 213 5.54 25.93 18.18
C GLU A 213 5.40 26.47 19.60
N ASP A 214 5.09 25.60 20.57
CA ASP A 214 4.99 25.96 21.98
C ASP A 214 6.33 26.54 22.47
N SER A 215 7.43 25.89 22.07
CA SER A 215 8.79 26.29 22.45
C SER A 215 9.19 27.62 21.81
N SER A 216 8.88 27.84 20.53
CA SER A 216 9.16 29.11 19.83
C SER A 216 8.36 30.29 20.42
N SER A 217 7.22 29.99 21.06
CA SER A 217 6.38 30.98 21.74
C SER A 217 6.87 31.31 23.16
N SER A 218 7.75 30.49 23.75
CA SER A 218 8.24 30.62 25.14
C SER A 218 9.47 31.52 25.31
N PHE A 219 10.03 32.08 24.23
CA PHE A 219 11.21 32.94 24.32
C PHE A 219 10.89 34.27 25.03
N PRO A 220 11.69 34.70 26.02
CA PRO A 220 11.37 35.83 26.89
C PRO A 220 11.32 37.16 26.11
N GLY A 221 10.21 37.89 26.22
CA GLY A 221 9.92 39.11 25.46
C GLY A 221 9.90 40.42 26.26
N MET A 222 10.62 40.52 27.39
CA MET A 222 10.35 41.56 28.38
C MET A 222 10.79 43.00 28.00
N PHE A 223 11.64 43.18 26.99
CA PHE A 223 12.03 44.51 26.48
C PHE A 223 11.55 44.73 25.05
N PHE A 224 11.01 45.92 24.73
CA PHE A 224 10.38 46.23 23.43
C PHE A 224 11.26 45.91 22.20
N CYS A 225 12.57 46.14 22.29
CA CYS A 225 13.51 45.79 21.21
C CYS A 225 13.76 44.26 21.12
N LEU A 226 13.83 43.57 22.26
CA LEU A 226 13.94 42.11 22.31
C LEU A 226 12.64 41.43 21.88
N TYR A 227 11.48 42.04 22.15
CA TYR A 227 10.18 41.55 21.72
C TYR A 227 10.09 41.48 20.20
N PHE A 228 10.49 42.53 19.49
CA PHE A 228 10.46 42.53 18.02
C PHE A 228 11.45 41.51 17.42
N LEU A 229 12.66 41.39 17.99
CA LEU A 229 13.65 40.43 17.52
C LEU A 229 13.19 38.97 17.77
N ASN A 230 12.60 38.70 18.93
CA ASN A 230 12.06 37.38 19.27
C ASN A 230 10.81 37.04 18.45
N TYR A 231 9.96 38.02 18.14
CA TYR A 231 8.83 37.83 17.24
C TYR A 231 9.29 37.46 15.82
N ALA A 232 10.33 38.14 15.31
CA ALA A 232 10.94 37.81 14.02
C ALA A 232 11.53 36.39 14.03
N LEU A 233 12.31 36.03 15.06
CA LEU A 233 12.86 34.69 15.22
C LEU A 233 11.76 33.62 15.28
N ARG A 234 10.70 33.83 16.07
CA ARG A 234 9.54 32.92 16.16
C ARG A 234 8.90 32.72 14.79
N THR A 235 8.68 33.80 14.05
CA THR A 235 8.08 33.74 12.71
C THR A 235 8.96 32.95 11.74
N GLU A 236 10.27 33.19 11.75
CA GLU A 236 11.21 32.46 10.88
C GLU A 236 11.37 30.98 11.27
N LEU A 237 11.31 30.65 12.57
CA LEU A 237 11.32 29.27 13.07
C LEU A 237 10.04 28.54 12.66
N ASN A 238 8.87 29.17 12.81
CA ASN A 238 7.60 28.58 12.38
C ASN A 238 7.59 28.32 10.86
N GLN A 239 8.10 29.26 10.06
CA GLN A 239 8.31 29.03 8.62
C GLN A 239 9.26 27.86 8.34
N TYR A 240 10.32 27.72 9.14
CA TYR A 240 11.24 26.59 9.01
C TYR A 240 10.55 25.27 9.36
N VAL A 241 9.75 25.23 10.42
CA VAL A 241 8.94 24.06 10.81
C VAL A 241 8.00 23.66 9.67
N LEU A 242 7.24 24.61 9.10
CA LEU A 242 6.35 24.36 7.96
C LEU A 242 7.10 23.80 6.75
N ARG A 243 8.25 24.38 6.39
CA ARG A 243 9.03 23.96 5.22
C ARG A 243 9.78 22.64 5.37
N ASN A 244 9.91 22.12 6.59
CA ASN A 244 10.56 20.83 6.84
C ASN A 244 9.52 19.83 7.35
N VAL A 245 9.29 19.81 8.67
CA VAL A 245 8.39 18.85 9.33
C VAL A 245 6.95 18.95 8.82
N GLY A 246 6.46 20.18 8.57
CA GLY A 246 5.13 20.39 7.99
C GLY A 246 5.00 19.83 6.56
N THR A 247 6.07 19.96 5.77
CA THR A 247 6.12 19.41 4.41
C THR A 247 6.21 17.89 4.42
N GLU A 248 6.95 17.30 5.36
CA GLU A 248 6.98 15.85 5.57
C GLU A 248 5.58 15.31 5.95
N LEU A 249 4.87 16.00 6.85
CA LEU A 249 3.50 15.64 7.22
C LEU A 249 2.55 15.75 6.01
N ALA A 250 2.64 16.83 5.24
CA ALA A 250 1.83 17.00 4.03
C ALA A 250 2.10 15.91 2.99
N ASN A 251 3.36 15.55 2.78
CA ASN A 251 3.75 14.46 1.88
C ASN A 251 3.23 13.09 2.37
N ALA A 252 3.27 12.83 3.68
CA ALA A 252 2.72 11.60 4.26
C ALA A 252 1.20 11.52 4.04
N ILE A 253 0.49 12.63 4.27
CA ILE A 253 -0.96 12.73 4.05
C ILE A 253 -1.32 12.56 2.56
N LEU A 254 -0.58 13.20 1.65
CA LEU A 254 -0.82 13.04 0.21
C LEU A 254 -0.51 11.61 -0.27
N SER A 255 0.55 10.98 0.27
CA SER A 255 0.83 9.56 -0.01
C SER A 255 -0.34 8.68 0.42
N CYS A 256 -0.95 8.98 1.58
CA CYS A 256 -2.18 8.31 2.03
C CYS A 256 -3.34 8.52 1.07
N ALA A 257 -3.60 9.78 0.69
CA ALA A 257 -4.78 10.17 -0.06
C ALA A 257 -4.76 9.65 -1.50
N SER A 258 -3.57 9.57 -2.08
CA SER A 258 -3.36 9.20 -3.49
C SER A 258 -2.90 7.76 -3.69
N GLU A 259 -2.65 7.02 -2.61
CA GLU A 259 -2.01 5.69 -2.62
C GLU A 259 -0.71 5.66 -3.46
N THR A 260 -0.06 6.82 -3.59
CA THR A 260 1.15 6.98 -4.38
C THR A 260 2.37 6.92 -3.46
N GLU A 261 3.30 6.04 -3.79
CA GLU A 261 4.58 5.96 -3.11
C GLU A 261 5.50 7.11 -3.53
N ASN A 262 6.46 7.46 -2.67
CA ASN A 262 7.53 8.42 -2.99
C ASN A 262 7.09 9.86 -3.29
N VAL A 263 5.98 10.32 -2.69
CA VAL A 263 5.51 11.71 -2.82
C VAL A 263 6.60 12.74 -2.46
N HIS A 264 7.45 12.42 -1.50
CA HIS A 264 8.57 13.26 -1.07
C HIS A 264 9.62 13.53 -2.18
N LEU A 265 9.65 12.74 -3.26
CA LEU A 265 10.53 12.94 -4.42
C LEU A 265 9.86 13.73 -5.55
N MET A 266 8.55 13.99 -5.46
CA MET A 266 7.78 14.62 -6.52
C MET A 266 8.12 16.10 -6.65
N LYS A 267 8.28 16.56 -7.90
CA LYS A 267 8.34 18.00 -8.19
C LYS A 267 6.94 18.62 -8.02
N GLU A 268 6.91 19.93 -7.77
CA GLU A 268 5.69 20.72 -7.59
C GLU A 268 4.62 20.43 -8.66
N LYS A 269 4.97 20.46 -9.95
CA LYS A 269 4.02 20.16 -11.03
C LYS A 269 3.43 18.75 -10.96
N GLN A 270 4.23 17.75 -10.58
CA GLN A 270 3.75 16.37 -10.48
C GLN A 270 2.85 16.22 -9.25
N ARG A 271 3.24 16.82 -8.13
CA ARG A 271 2.43 16.85 -6.90
C ARG A 271 1.07 17.49 -7.16
N ASP A 272 1.03 18.63 -7.84
CA ASP A 272 -0.23 19.33 -8.11
C ASP A 272 -1.15 18.52 -9.04
N ALA A 273 -0.58 17.77 -9.99
CA ALA A 273 -1.33 16.82 -10.81
C ALA A 273 -1.89 15.65 -9.98
N THR A 274 -1.12 15.11 -9.03
CA THR A 274 -1.60 14.08 -8.10
C THR A 274 -2.72 14.60 -7.21
N ILE A 275 -2.61 15.83 -6.69
CA ILE A 275 -3.69 16.47 -5.93
C ILE A 275 -4.93 16.65 -6.80
N ALA A 276 -4.78 17.06 -8.06
CA ALA A 276 -5.91 17.21 -8.98
C ALA A 276 -6.63 15.88 -9.27
N ALA A 277 -5.91 14.75 -9.24
CA ALA A 277 -6.48 13.41 -9.44
C ALA A 277 -7.26 12.88 -8.22
N LEU A 278 -7.14 13.50 -7.04
CA LEU A 278 -7.91 13.13 -5.85
C LEU A 278 -9.42 13.42 -6.03
N SER A 279 -10.25 12.80 -5.18
CA SER A 279 -11.67 13.12 -5.07
C SER A 279 -11.88 14.59 -4.71
N VAL A 280 -13.06 15.14 -5.02
CA VAL A 280 -13.36 16.58 -4.79
C VAL A 280 -13.23 16.94 -3.31
N GLU A 281 -13.61 16.01 -2.44
CA GLU A 281 -13.58 16.15 -0.98
C GLU A 281 -12.14 16.19 -0.44
N LEU A 282 -11.24 15.35 -0.98
CA LEU A 282 -9.84 15.29 -0.55
C LEU A 282 -9.00 16.40 -1.18
N ARG A 283 -9.29 16.73 -2.44
CA ARG A 283 -8.54 17.73 -3.21
C ARG A 283 -8.52 19.07 -2.52
N SER A 284 -9.67 19.56 -2.05
CA SER A 284 -9.77 20.88 -1.39
C SER A 284 -8.95 20.94 -0.10
N GLY A 285 -9.06 19.92 0.76
CA GLY A 285 -8.32 19.84 2.02
C GLY A 285 -6.81 19.71 1.79
N VAL A 286 -6.38 18.85 0.88
CA VAL A 286 -4.96 18.65 0.58
C VAL A 286 -4.35 19.88 -0.09
N SER A 287 -5.07 20.54 -1.00
CA SER A 287 -4.64 21.83 -1.55
C SER A 287 -4.50 22.90 -0.46
N SER A 288 -5.45 22.98 0.47
CA SER A 288 -5.38 23.91 1.62
C SER A 288 -4.13 23.64 2.47
N LEU A 289 -3.85 22.37 2.77
CA LEU A 289 -2.67 21.96 3.51
C LEU A 289 -1.39 22.42 2.84
N TYR A 290 -1.20 22.14 1.54
CA TYR A 290 0.01 22.57 0.82
C TYR A 290 0.13 24.09 0.67
N ASN A 291 -0.99 24.81 0.61
CA ASN A 291 -0.99 26.27 0.57
C ASN A 291 -0.51 26.86 1.90
N SER A 292 -0.95 26.29 3.02
CA SER A 292 -0.57 26.75 4.37
C SER A 292 0.95 26.62 4.64
N LEU A 293 1.66 25.72 3.96
CA LEU A 293 3.13 25.56 4.08
C LEU A 293 3.92 26.80 3.65
N ARG A 294 3.30 27.71 2.88
CA ARG A 294 3.93 28.95 2.40
C ARG A 294 3.75 30.13 3.36
N GLU A 295 2.93 29.95 4.39
CA GLU A 295 2.56 31.01 5.32
C GLU A 295 3.59 31.18 6.44
N SER A 296 3.34 32.17 7.30
CA SER A 296 4.20 32.52 8.44
C SER A 296 3.67 32.07 9.79
N THR A 297 2.41 31.65 9.86
CA THR A 297 1.76 31.15 11.08
C THR A 297 1.29 29.71 10.87
N LEU A 298 1.11 28.98 11.97
CA LEU A 298 0.70 27.57 11.94
C LEU A 298 -0.82 27.40 12.00
N ASP A 299 -1.60 28.47 12.21
CA ASP A 299 -3.06 28.40 12.41
C ASP A 299 -3.80 27.76 11.22
N ASN A 300 -3.50 28.21 10.00
CA ASN A 300 -4.10 27.66 8.78
C ASN A 300 -3.61 26.24 8.50
N PHE A 301 -2.37 25.92 8.87
CA PHE A 301 -1.82 24.58 8.77
C PHE A 301 -2.54 23.61 9.70
N HIS A 302 -2.72 23.97 10.97
CA HIS A 302 -3.47 23.18 11.95
C HIS A 302 -4.90 22.95 11.49
N SER A 303 -5.57 24.01 11.02
CA SER A 303 -6.93 23.92 10.50
C SER A 303 -7.03 22.93 9.33
N ALA A 304 -6.13 23.02 8.36
CA ALA A 304 -6.10 22.10 7.22
C ALA A 304 -5.81 20.65 7.64
N VAL A 305 -4.92 20.43 8.61
CA VAL A 305 -4.64 19.09 9.17
C VAL A 305 -5.89 18.51 9.83
N PHE A 306 -6.61 19.30 10.63
CA PHE A 306 -7.81 18.83 11.31
C PHE A 306 -8.96 18.53 10.33
N ASP A 307 -9.14 19.34 9.30
CA ASP A 307 -10.13 19.08 8.25
C ASP A 307 -9.86 17.75 7.52
N LEU A 308 -8.59 17.44 7.27
CA LEU A 308 -8.17 16.17 6.67
C LEU A 308 -8.25 14.99 7.64
N SER A 309 -8.13 15.24 8.94
CA SER A 309 -8.21 14.21 9.99
C SER A 309 -9.62 13.66 10.24
N SER A 310 -10.63 14.30 9.65
CA SER A 310 -12.02 13.87 9.78
C SER A 310 -12.23 12.47 9.21
N PRO A 311 -13.02 11.60 9.88
CA PRO A 311 -13.43 10.30 9.34
C PRO A 311 -14.12 10.37 7.97
N LYS A 312 -14.62 11.55 7.58
CA LYS A 312 -15.27 11.78 6.29
C LYS A 312 -14.27 11.96 5.13
N THR A 313 -12.99 12.20 5.42
CA THR A 313 -11.95 12.50 4.42
C THR A 313 -10.93 11.37 4.36
N LEU A 314 -9.96 11.31 5.28
CA LEU A 314 -8.84 10.35 5.23
C LEU A 314 -8.90 9.25 6.29
N SER A 315 -9.87 9.29 7.21
CA SER A 315 -9.92 8.42 8.40
C SER A 315 -8.62 8.43 9.24
N LEU A 316 -7.75 9.41 9.03
CA LEU A 316 -6.53 9.64 9.79
C LEU A 316 -6.89 10.40 11.07
N VAL A 317 -7.05 9.70 12.19
CA VAL A 317 -7.36 10.39 13.46
C VAL A 317 -6.10 11.05 14.00
N LEU A 318 -5.85 12.29 13.60
CA LEU A 318 -4.83 13.17 14.17
C LEU A 318 -5.42 13.96 15.33
N LYS A 319 -4.72 13.96 16.46
CA LYS A 319 -5.15 14.65 17.66
C LYS A 319 -4.10 15.66 18.07
N HIS A 320 -4.55 16.76 18.66
CA HIS A 320 -3.66 17.63 19.41
C HIS A 320 -2.97 16.81 20.50
N PRO A 321 -1.63 16.87 20.63
CA PRO A 321 -0.94 16.08 21.64
C PRO A 321 -1.37 16.54 23.05
N ASP A 322 -1.49 15.58 23.96
CA ASP A 322 -1.63 15.86 25.38
C ASP A 322 -0.26 16.12 26.02
N SER A 323 -0.24 16.41 27.32
CA SER A 323 1.02 16.70 28.02
C SER A 323 1.98 15.50 28.02
N LYS A 324 1.45 14.28 28.06
CA LYS A 324 2.25 13.07 28.14
C LYS A 324 2.93 12.79 26.80
N ALA A 325 2.19 12.87 25.70
CA ALA A 325 2.70 12.71 24.35
C ALA A 325 3.78 13.75 24.02
N ARG A 326 3.64 14.99 24.51
CA ARG A 326 4.69 16.02 24.38
C ARG A 326 5.96 15.66 25.15
N THR A 327 5.84 15.17 26.38
CA THR A 327 7.00 14.76 27.18
C THR A 327 7.73 13.58 26.53
N GLU A 328 7.00 12.55 26.10
CA GLU A 328 7.59 11.40 25.40
C GLU A 328 8.28 11.82 24.09
N MET A 329 7.67 12.74 23.33
CA MET A 329 8.27 13.28 22.11
C MET A 329 9.55 14.09 22.39
N LEU A 330 9.54 14.88 23.46
CA LEU A 330 10.71 15.65 23.89
C LEU A 330 11.86 14.74 24.30
N GLU A 331 11.60 13.71 25.10
CA GLU A 331 12.61 12.73 25.52
C GLU A 331 13.24 12.03 24.32
N LYS A 332 12.41 11.60 23.36
CA LYS A 332 12.89 11.01 22.10
C LYS A 332 13.76 12.00 21.32
N TYR A 333 13.30 13.25 21.17
CA TYR A 333 14.04 14.28 20.44
C TYR A 333 15.38 14.63 21.12
N VAL A 334 15.43 14.69 22.45
CA VAL A 334 16.67 14.89 23.22
C VAL A 334 17.63 13.72 23.02
N ALA A 335 17.14 12.48 23.00
CA ALA A 335 17.97 11.30 22.74
C ALA A 335 18.55 11.31 21.32
N GLU A 336 17.72 11.59 20.31
CA GLU A 336 18.14 11.71 18.90
C GLU A 336 19.20 12.82 18.73
N LEU A 337 18.99 13.99 19.36
CA LEU A 337 19.97 15.08 19.33
C LEU A 337 21.27 14.71 20.05
N ARG A 338 21.20 13.98 21.17
CA ARG A 338 22.41 13.52 21.88
C ARG A 338 23.26 12.63 20.98
N GLU A 339 22.64 11.69 20.28
CA GLU A 339 23.32 10.82 19.31
C GLU A 339 23.93 11.64 18.16
N GLN A 340 23.17 12.60 17.61
CA GLN A 340 23.68 13.50 16.57
C GLN A 340 24.90 14.29 17.06
N VAL A 341 24.87 14.81 18.29
CA VAL A 341 26.04 15.49 18.89
C VAL A 341 27.23 14.56 19.00
N GLN A 342 27.06 13.26 19.25
CA GLN A 342 28.19 12.32 19.34
C GLN A 342 28.80 12.01 17.96
N VAL A 343 27.95 11.70 16.98
CA VAL A 343 28.36 11.15 15.67
C VAL A 343 28.74 12.24 14.66
N GLN A 344 28.23 13.46 14.81
CA GLN A 344 28.48 14.54 13.85
C GLN A 344 29.96 14.93 13.81
N SER A 345 30.54 14.87 12.61
CA SER A 345 31.94 15.19 12.34
C SER A 345 32.13 16.57 11.72
N GLU A 346 31.11 17.11 11.04
CA GLU A 346 31.20 18.43 10.41
C GLU A 346 31.01 19.53 11.46
N PRO A 347 31.95 20.48 11.62
CA PRO A 347 31.92 21.49 12.69
C PRO A 347 30.66 22.34 12.78
N ALA A 348 30.14 22.83 11.64
CA ALA A 348 28.98 23.71 11.65
C ALA A 348 27.70 22.96 12.04
N ALA A 349 27.53 21.74 11.54
CA ALA A 349 26.46 20.84 11.91
C ALA A 349 26.59 20.37 13.36
N ALA A 350 27.81 20.07 13.84
CA ALA A 350 28.05 19.70 15.23
C ALA A 350 27.68 20.83 16.18
N LEU A 351 28.05 22.07 15.85
CA LEU A 351 27.64 23.26 16.61
C LEU A 351 26.12 23.41 16.64
N LEU A 352 25.44 23.25 15.49
CA LEU A 352 23.98 23.29 15.42
C LEU A 352 23.36 22.21 16.32
N SER A 353 23.82 20.95 16.22
CA SER A 353 23.33 19.85 17.06
C SER A 353 23.54 20.13 18.55
N CYS A 354 24.69 20.71 18.94
CA CYS A 354 24.95 21.10 20.34
C CYS A 354 23.94 22.16 20.81
N VAL A 355 23.70 23.20 20.02
CA VAL A 355 22.75 24.27 20.35
C VAL A 355 21.32 23.73 20.47
N LEU A 356 20.88 22.90 19.51
CA LEU A 356 19.56 22.28 19.54
C LEU A 356 19.40 21.35 20.75
N PHE A 357 20.42 20.55 21.06
CA PHE A 357 20.43 19.67 22.22
C PHE A 357 20.31 20.45 23.54
N LEU A 358 21.10 21.52 23.70
CA LEU A 358 21.05 22.36 24.90
C LEU A 358 19.70 23.04 25.09
N LEU A 359 19.06 23.47 24.00
CA LEU A 359 17.72 24.03 24.06
C LEU A 359 16.69 22.95 24.41
N ALA A 360 16.74 21.79 23.76
CA ALA A 360 15.81 20.68 23.99
C ALA A 360 15.91 20.10 25.42
N ARG A 361 17.12 19.85 25.93
CA ARG A 361 17.32 19.31 27.30
C ARG A 361 16.77 20.23 28.39
N ASN A 362 16.66 21.52 28.09
CA ASN A 362 16.10 22.55 28.96
C ASN A 362 14.64 22.89 28.65
N GLY A 363 13.93 21.98 27.95
CA GLY A 363 12.49 22.11 27.68
C GLY A 363 12.12 23.15 26.62
N LYS A 364 13.07 23.57 25.78
CA LYS A 364 12.84 24.50 24.66
C LYS A 364 13.21 23.90 23.30
N PRO A 365 12.69 22.72 22.92
CA PRO A 365 13.02 22.10 21.64
C PRO A 365 12.65 23.01 20.46
N VAL A 366 13.55 23.15 19.48
CA VAL A 366 13.29 23.92 18.26
C VAL A 366 13.83 23.17 17.04
N ALA A 367 13.11 23.25 15.92
CA ALA A 367 13.65 22.83 14.64
C ALA A 367 14.27 24.05 13.94
N ALA A 368 15.55 23.95 13.57
CA ALA A 368 16.27 25.05 12.95
C ALA A 368 17.44 24.57 12.08
N SER A 369 17.81 25.37 11.09
CA SER A 369 19.07 25.22 10.34
C SER A 369 20.19 26.11 10.87
N GLY A 370 21.40 25.94 10.34
CA GLY A 370 22.61 26.68 10.74
C GLY A 370 22.48 28.21 10.71
N ARG A 371 21.57 28.76 9.89
CA ARG A 371 21.32 30.22 9.82
C ARG A 371 20.81 30.83 11.13
N PHE A 372 20.18 30.01 11.98
CA PHE A 372 19.60 30.45 13.24
C PHE A 372 20.57 30.36 14.42
N VAL A 373 21.72 29.69 14.26
CA VAL A 373 22.66 29.42 15.35
C VAL A 373 23.03 30.70 16.10
N ALA A 374 23.33 31.80 15.41
CA ALA A 374 23.69 33.06 16.06
C ALA A 374 22.56 33.65 16.92
N GLN A 375 21.29 33.46 16.53
CA GLN A 375 20.14 33.93 17.31
C GLN A 375 19.79 32.97 18.45
N LEU A 376 19.93 31.66 18.22
CA LEU A 376 19.65 30.61 19.21
C LEU A 376 20.70 30.55 20.32
N VAL A 377 21.99 30.75 20.00
CA VAL A 377 23.04 30.82 21.02
C VAL A 377 22.72 31.92 22.03
N ARG A 378 22.20 33.07 21.61
CA ARG A 378 21.80 34.15 22.52
C ARG A 378 20.70 33.73 23.51
N GLN A 379 19.84 32.80 23.13
CA GLN A 379 18.78 32.30 24.01
C GLN A 379 19.34 31.36 25.11
N LEU A 380 20.57 30.88 24.96
CA LEU A 380 21.23 30.00 25.91
C LEU A 380 21.93 30.75 27.06
N SER A 381 22.09 32.08 27.00
CA SER A 381 22.85 32.85 28.01
C SER A 381 22.37 32.62 29.44
N ASP A 382 21.06 32.46 29.60
CA ASP A 382 20.40 32.31 30.91
C ASP A 382 20.06 30.84 31.21
N ILE A 383 20.49 29.92 30.34
CA ILE A 383 20.16 28.48 30.38
C ILE A 383 21.40 27.64 30.70
N VAL A 384 22.56 28.05 30.19
CA VAL A 384 23.83 27.34 30.40
C VAL A 384 24.78 28.17 31.26
N ASP A 385 25.80 27.51 31.80
CA ASP A 385 26.84 28.20 32.54
C ASP A 385 27.66 29.15 31.65
N GLN A 386 28.23 30.19 32.26
CA GLN A 386 28.97 31.22 31.54
C GLN A 386 30.12 30.66 30.70
N SER A 387 30.81 29.61 31.20
CA SER A 387 31.96 29.02 30.50
C SER A 387 31.53 28.29 29.22
N LEU A 388 30.44 27.52 29.29
CA LEU A 388 29.86 26.85 28.13
C LEU A 388 29.27 27.87 27.14
N PHE A 389 28.64 28.93 27.63
CA PHE A 389 28.12 30.01 26.78
C PHE A 389 29.23 30.70 25.98
N GLU A 390 30.34 31.06 26.64
CA GLU A 390 31.51 31.67 25.97
C GLU A 390 32.12 30.74 24.92
N ASN A 391 32.19 29.43 25.22
CA ASN A 391 32.65 28.42 24.26
C ASN A 391 31.74 28.31 23.04
N LEU A 392 30.41 28.34 23.22
CA LEU A 392 29.44 28.36 22.12
C LEU A 392 29.61 29.59 21.23
N VAL A 393 29.78 30.77 21.82
CA VAL A 393 30.00 32.03 21.08
C VAL A 393 31.33 32.00 20.32
N SER A 394 32.39 31.48 20.94
CA SER A 394 33.69 31.32 20.30
C SER A 394 33.61 30.39 19.08
N CYS A 395 33.03 29.19 19.27
CA CYS A 395 32.83 28.23 18.19
C CYS A 395 31.98 28.82 17.06
N GLN A 396 30.88 29.53 17.40
CA GLN A 396 30.03 30.20 16.41
C GLN A 396 30.81 31.22 15.57
N ARG A 397 31.69 32.00 16.18
CA ARG A 397 32.55 32.96 15.46
C ARG A 397 33.55 32.25 14.56
N LEU A 398 34.20 31.20 15.05
CA LEU A 398 35.16 30.40 14.29
C LEU A 398 34.51 29.68 13.10
N VAL A 399 33.30 29.11 13.27
CA VAL A 399 32.52 28.54 12.15
C VAL A 399 32.29 29.59 11.07
N VAL A 400 31.82 30.79 11.44
CA VAL A 400 31.59 31.87 10.47
C VAL A 400 32.90 32.32 9.80
N HIS A 401 34.02 32.33 10.54
CA HIS A 401 35.33 32.64 9.99
C HIS A 401 35.77 31.60 8.95
N CYS A 402 35.72 30.31 9.28
CA CYS A 402 36.11 29.21 8.39
C CYS A 402 35.21 29.12 7.15
N LEU A 403 33.91 29.44 7.28
CA LEU A 403 33.00 29.49 6.12
C LEU A 403 33.35 30.62 5.14
N LYS A 404 33.90 31.73 5.64
CA LYS A 404 34.35 32.87 4.81
C LYS A 404 35.76 32.67 4.25
N ASN A 405 36.64 32.02 5.02
CA ASN A 405 38.06 31.83 4.72
C ASN A 405 38.37 30.33 4.59
N LYS A 406 37.94 29.72 3.47
CA LYS A 406 37.98 28.26 3.29
C LYS A 406 39.37 27.64 3.26
N ASP A 407 40.38 28.44 2.93
CA ASP A 407 41.78 28.00 2.79
C ASP A 407 42.59 28.14 4.10
N ASP A 408 41.98 28.64 5.17
CA ASP A 408 42.63 28.76 6.47
C ASP A 408 42.53 27.44 7.25
N GLU A 409 43.47 26.53 6.96
CA GLU A 409 43.57 25.22 7.61
C GLU A 409 43.80 25.33 9.12
N VAL A 410 44.56 26.34 9.57
CA VAL A 410 44.85 26.55 11.00
C VAL A 410 43.56 26.86 11.76
N SER A 411 42.74 27.78 11.24
CA SER A 411 41.43 28.08 11.83
C SER A 411 40.50 26.88 11.84
N ARG A 412 40.55 26.03 10.80
CA ARG A 412 39.75 24.81 10.72
C ARG A 412 40.16 23.77 11.76
N ASP A 413 41.45 23.53 11.95
CA ASP A 413 41.95 22.58 12.94
C ASP A 413 41.63 23.05 14.37
N MET A 414 41.77 24.35 14.63
CA MET A 414 41.34 24.96 15.88
C MET A 414 39.84 24.74 16.12
N LEU A 415 39.01 25.00 15.10
CA LEU A 415 37.57 24.81 15.17
C LEU A 415 37.19 23.34 15.44
N MET A 416 37.84 22.38 14.78
CA MET A 416 37.61 20.95 15.01
C MET A 416 37.90 20.57 16.47
N SER A 417 39.04 21.01 17.01
CA SER A 417 39.42 20.78 18.41
C SER A 417 38.40 21.39 19.37
N ASP A 418 37.98 22.63 19.15
CA ASP A 418 37.08 23.33 20.06
C ASP A 418 35.65 22.79 20.01
N ILE A 419 35.20 22.32 18.84
CA ILE A 419 33.93 21.59 18.71
C ILE A 419 33.98 20.27 19.46
N GLU A 420 35.08 19.52 19.42
CA GLU A 420 35.16 18.26 20.17
C GLU A 420 35.13 18.48 21.69
N LYS A 421 35.81 19.52 22.19
CA LYS A 421 35.68 19.95 23.58
C LYS A 421 34.24 20.37 23.92
N LEU A 422 33.58 21.11 23.01
CA LEU A 422 32.19 21.51 23.18
C LEU A 422 31.26 20.30 23.27
N LYS A 423 31.40 19.32 22.37
CA LYS A 423 30.60 18.08 22.38
C LYS A 423 30.73 17.36 23.72
N GLN A 424 31.95 17.24 24.25
CA GLN A 424 32.21 16.63 25.55
C GLN A 424 31.54 17.40 26.69
N ALA A 425 31.67 18.73 26.71
CA ALA A 425 31.07 19.60 27.74
C ALA A 425 29.54 19.64 27.69
N VAL A 426 28.94 19.45 26.50
CA VAL A 426 27.50 19.46 26.32
C VAL A 426 26.85 18.14 26.73
N ILE A 427 27.54 17.02 26.50
CA ILE A 427 27.04 15.67 26.81
C ILE A 427 27.29 15.25 28.26
N SER A 428 28.35 15.78 28.89
CA SER A 428 28.61 15.63 30.34
C SER A 428 27.51 16.24 31.17
#